data_AF-A0A923ZFI4-F1
#
_entry.id   AF-A0A923ZFI4-F1
#
_cell.length_a   1.000
_cell.length_b   1.000
_cell.length_c   1.000
_cell.angle_alpha   90.00
_cell.angle_beta   90.00
_cell.angle_gamma   90.00
#
_symmetry.space_group_name_H-M   'P 1'
#
loop_
_entity.id
_entity.type
_entity.pdbx_description
1 polymer ?
#
loop_
_entity_poly.entity_id
_entity_poly.type
_entity_poly.pdbx_seq_one_letter_code
_entity_poly.pdbx_strand_id
1 'polypeptide(L)'
;MSALRGGFTSANGLQVSLGVERLVAINGEVVSRTSFQLADIGRLDPDQARETSAALSAVKLIQNGSDNIYSAVFANDTLGGTVIQNSLNGQRIESSTIINSTVNSIGLLKTMNFSANVSDAIARTAGP
;
A
#
# COMPACT_ATOMS: atom_id res chain seq x y z
N MET A 1 6.34 28.46 -4.74
CA MET A 1 6.41 27.59 -3.53
C MET A 1 5.84 26.22 -3.86
N SER A 2 6.69 25.19 -3.96
CA SER A 2 6.39 23.73 -3.79
C SER A 2 7.35 22.87 -4.64
N ALA A 3 8.63 22.81 -4.27
CA ALA A 3 9.54 21.76 -4.76
C ALA A 3 10.36 21.14 -3.62
N LEU A 4 9.98 21.40 -2.36
CA LEU A 4 10.60 20.88 -1.14
C LEU A 4 9.74 19.82 -0.45
N ARG A 5 8.91 19.07 -1.19
CA ARG A 5 8.41 17.79 -0.71
C ARG A 5 9.29 16.72 -1.33
N GLY A 6 10.24 16.20 -0.55
CA GLY A 6 11.21 15.19 -0.98
C GLY A 6 10.52 13.98 -1.60
N GLY A 7 10.46 13.98 -2.93
CA GLY A 7 9.90 12.89 -3.72
C GLY A 7 10.94 11.78 -3.90
N PHE A 8 10.47 10.53 -3.88
CA PHE A 8 11.25 9.33 -4.13
C PHE A 8 11.86 9.39 -5.54
N THR A 9 13.16 9.65 -5.66
CA THR A 9 13.85 9.63 -6.96
C THR A 9 14.10 8.18 -7.38
N SER A 10 13.16 7.57 -8.10
CA SER A 10 13.43 6.32 -8.82
C SER A 10 14.16 6.63 -10.12
N ALA A 11 15.46 6.32 -10.15
CA ALA A 11 16.21 6.15 -11.38
C ALA A 11 17.39 5.18 -11.23
N ASN A 12 18.07 5.09 -10.07
CA ASN A 12 19.33 4.32 -9.96
C ASN A 12 19.74 3.78 -8.56
N GLY A 13 18.83 3.44 -7.63
CA GLY A 13 19.31 2.78 -6.38
C GLY A 13 18.36 2.57 -5.21
N LEU A 14 17.15 3.11 -5.21
CA LEU A 14 16.14 2.84 -4.17
C LEU A 14 15.04 1.96 -4.75
N GLN A 15 15.09 0.66 -4.45
CA GLN A 15 14.00 -0.27 -4.74
C GLN A 15 13.01 -0.25 -3.57
N VAL A 16 11.73 -0.04 -3.87
CA VAL A 16 10.65 -0.05 -2.88
C VAL A 16 9.63 -1.10 -3.25
N SER A 17 9.43 -2.08 -2.37
CA SER A 17 8.42 -3.11 -2.50
C SER A 17 7.30 -2.86 -1.49
N LEU A 18 6.06 -3.15 -1.88
CA LEU A 18 4.86 -2.99 -1.06
C LEU A 18 4.03 -4.26 -1.10
N GLY A 19 3.71 -4.81 0.07
CA GLY A 19 2.70 -5.84 0.24
C GLY A 19 1.55 -5.27 1.04
N VAL A 20 0.32 -5.58 0.66
CA VAL A 20 -0.87 -5.20 1.43
C VAL A 20 -1.75 -6.41 1.59
N GLU A 21 -2.15 -6.65 2.84
CA GLU A 21 -3.14 -7.65 3.19
C GLU A 21 -4.31 -6.96 3.89
N ARG A 22 -5.54 -7.26 3.46
CA ARG A 22 -6.77 -6.85 4.11
C ARG A 22 -7.54 -8.09 4.52
N LEU A 23 -7.92 -8.13 5.79
CA LEU A 23 -8.75 -9.16 6.39
C LEU A 23 -10.01 -8.50 6.92
N VAL A 24 -11.15 -9.13 6.65
CA VAL A 24 -12.43 -8.75 7.22
C VAL A 24 -12.97 -9.96 7.95
N ALA A 25 -13.28 -9.80 9.23
CA ALA A 25 -13.77 -10.85 10.08
C ALA A 25 -15.12 -10.49 10.72
N ILE A 26 -15.96 -11.51 10.93
CA ILE A 26 -17.20 -11.42 11.72
C ILE A 26 -17.07 -12.39 12.88
N ASN A 27 -17.17 -11.90 14.11
CA ASN A 27 -17.03 -12.69 15.34
C ASN A 27 -15.71 -13.50 15.42
N GLY A 28 -14.64 -12.99 14.81
CA GLY A 28 -13.32 -13.66 14.76
C GLY A 28 -13.13 -14.61 13.58
N GLU A 29 -14.17 -14.89 12.78
CA GLU A 29 -14.07 -15.67 11.56
C GLU A 29 -13.79 -14.78 10.35
N VAL A 30 -12.76 -15.08 9.57
CA VAL A 30 -12.38 -14.31 8.38
C VAL A 30 -13.36 -14.57 7.23
N VAL A 31 -14.18 -13.58 6.91
CA VAL A 31 -15.19 -13.63 5.84
C VAL A 31 -14.67 -13.04 4.51
N SER A 32 -13.61 -12.22 4.55
CA SER A 32 -12.92 -11.75 3.35
C SER A 32 -11.43 -11.56 3.59
N ARG A 33 -10.65 -11.91 2.57
CA ARG A 33 -9.20 -11.69 2.49
C ARG A 33 -8.88 -11.13 1.11
N THR A 34 -8.09 -10.08 1.08
CA THR A 34 -7.52 -9.50 -0.14
C THR A 34 -6.04 -9.29 0.10
N SER A 35 -5.18 -9.81 -0.77
CA SER A 35 -3.73 -9.63 -0.66
C SER A 35 -3.14 -9.26 -2.01
N PHE A 36 -2.22 -8.30 -2.02
CA PHE A 36 -1.51 -7.91 -3.23
C PHE A 36 -0.07 -7.52 -2.94
N GLN A 37 0.80 -7.72 -3.92
CA GLN A 37 2.25 -7.51 -3.80
C GLN A 37 2.76 -6.72 -5.00
N LEU A 38 3.37 -5.57 -4.74
CA LEU A 38 4.06 -4.73 -5.72
C LEU A 38 5.57 -4.86 -5.46
N ALA A 39 6.30 -5.45 -6.41
CA ALA A 39 7.71 -5.77 -6.24
C ALA A 39 8.64 -4.55 -6.32
N ASP A 40 8.44 -3.65 -7.29
CA ASP A 40 9.20 -2.40 -7.40
C ASP A 40 8.29 -1.28 -7.88
N ILE A 41 7.80 -0.48 -6.93
CA ILE A 41 6.88 0.63 -7.23
C ILE A 41 7.56 1.67 -8.13
N GLY A 42 8.88 1.79 -8.05
CA GLY A 42 9.65 2.72 -8.87
C GLY A 42 9.81 2.28 -10.33
N ARG A 43 9.42 1.04 -10.66
CA ARG A 43 9.50 0.44 -12.00
C ARG A 43 8.18 -0.23 -12.41
N LEU A 44 7.06 0.19 -11.83
CA LEU A 44 5.77 -0.42 -12.13
C LEU A 44 5.39 -0.14 -13.59
N ASP A 45 5.10 -1.20 -14.34
CA ASP A 45 4.58 -1.10 -15.69
C ASP A 45 3.13 -0.57 -15.68
N PRO A 46 2.72 0.32 -16.60
CA PRO A 46 1.35 0.85 -16.65
C PRO A 46 0.27 -0.23 -16.79
N ASP A 47 0.53 -1.33 -17.49
CA ASP A 47 -0.44 -2.42 -17.64
C ASP A 47 -0.52 -3.22 -16.34
N GLN A 48 0.61 -3.46 -15.67
CA GLN A 48 0.64 -4.07 -14.34
C GLN A 48 -0.07 -3.18 -13.29
N ALA A 49 0.03 -1.86 -13.40
CA ALA A 49 -0.71 -0.91 -12.56
C ALA A 49 -2.22 -1.02 -12.78
N ARG A 50 -2.65 -1.17 -14.04
CA ARG A 50 -4.07 -1.33 -14.40
C ARG A 50 -4.63 -2.65 -13.92
N GLU A 51 -3.90 -3.76 -14.09
CA GLU A 51 -4.31 -5.08 -13.58
C GLU A 51 -4.45 -5.05 -12.06
N THR A 52 -3.48 -4.44 -11.37
CA THR A 52 -3.54 -4.25 -9.91
C THR A 52 -4.74 -3.40 -9.52
N SER A 53 -4.98 -2.28 -10.21
CA SER A 53 -6.12 -1.41 -9.95
C SER A 53 -7.46 -2.12 -10.21
N ALA A 54 -7.56 -2.91 -11.27
CA ALA A 54 -8.75 -3.70 -11.60
C ALA A 54 -9.02 -4.78 -10.53
N ALA A 55 -7.98 -5.47 -10.08
CA ALA A 55 -8.08 -6.46 -9.00
C ALA A 55 -8.53 -5.81 -7.68
N LEU A 56 -8.10 -4.58 -7.39
CA LEU A 56 -8.52 -3.81 -6.22
C LEU A 56 -9.93 -3.22 -6.35
N SER A 57 -10.38 -2.97 -7.59
CA SER A 57 -11.69 -2.41 -7.88
C SER A 57 -12.83 -3.42 -7.74
N ALA A 58 -12.51 -4.72 -7.62
CA ALA A 58 -13.52 -5.75 -7.40
C ALA A 58 -14.23 -5.54 -6.04
N VAL A 59 -15.56 -5.48 -6.08
CA VAL A 59 -16.39 -5.42 -4.88
C VAL A 59 -16.74 -6.84 -4.44
N LYS A 60 -16.40 -7.18 -3.19
CA LYS A 60 -16.85 -8.41 -2.53
C LYS A 60 -18.02 -8.09 -1.60
N LEU A 61 -19.19 -8.66 -1.89
CA LEU A 61 -20.35 -8.56 -1.02
C LEU A 61 -20.37 -9.71 -0.01
N ILE A 62 -20.66 -9.39 1.25
CA ILE A 62 -20.88 -10.35 2.33
C ILE A 62 -22.22 -10.02 2.98
N GLN A 63 -23.12 -11.00 3.06
CA GLN A 63 -24.41 -10.84 3.71
C GLN A 63 -24.46 -11.72 4.95
N ASN A 64 -24.57 -11.09 6.12
CA ASN A 64 -24.67 -11.74 7.42
C ASN A 64 -26.11 -11.58 7.95
N GLY A 65 -26.86 -12.69 7.97
CA GLY A 65 -28.29 -12.73 8.30
C GLY A 65 -29.23 -12.74 7.10
N SER A 66 -30.52 -12.91 7.37
CA SER A 66 -31.60 -12.87 6.37
C SER A 66 -31.96 -11.42 6.00
N ASP A 67 -32.70 -11.25 4.90
CA ASP A 67 -33.31 -9.97 4.49
C ASP A 67 -32.31 -8.83 4.21
N ASN A 68 -31.05 -9.18 3.97
CA ASN A 68 -30.05 -8.25 3.45
C ASN A 68 -30.37 -7.90 2.00
N ILE A 69 -30.70 -6.64 1.73
CA ILE A 69 -31.02 -6.16 0.38
C ILE A 69 -29.78 -5.50 -0.22
N TYR A 70 -29.10 -6.18 -1.15
CA TYR A 70 -28.01 -5.58 -1.93
C TYR A 70 -28.54 -5.08 -3.27
N SER A 71 -28.46 -3.76 -3.50
CA SER A 71 -28.70 -3.20 -4.82
C SER A 71 -27.38 -3.11 -5.58
N ALA A 72 -27.30 -3.81 -6.71
CA ALA A 72 -26.15 -3.78 -7.61
C ALA A 72 -25.84 -2.37 -8.15
N VAL A 73 -26.77 -1.40 -8.00
CA VAL A 73 -26.52 0.01 -8.31
C VAL A 73 -25.41 0.59 -7.43
N PHE A 74 -25.30 0.17 -6.17
CA PHE A 74 -24.20 0.59 -5.29
C PHE A 74 -22.86 -0.04 -5.70
N ALA A 75 -22.86 -1.19 -6.39
CA ALA A 75 -21.63 -1.86 -6.83
C ALA A 75 -20.80 -1.00 -7.80
N ASN A 76 -21.47 -0.16 -8.61
CA ASN A 76 -20.83 0.71 -9.59
C ASN A 76 -20.23 1.99 -8.99
N ASP A 77 -20.68 2.38 -7.79
CA ASP A 77 -20.24 3.59 -7.08
C ASP A 77 -19.29 3.27 -5.91
N THR A 78 -19.16 1.98 -5.57
CA THR A 78 -18.20 1.54 -4.56
C THR A 78 -16.82 1.45 -5.20
N LEU A 79 -15.90 2.33 -4.79
CA LEU A 79 -14.48 2.10 -5.00
C LEU A 79 -14.13 0.74 -4.37
N GLY A 80 -13.62 -0.20 -5.17
CA GLY A 80 -13.53 -1.62 -4.83
C GLY A 80 -13.09 -1.95 -3.41
N GLY A 81 -13.61 -3.06 -2.90
CA GLY A 81 -13.48 -3.39 -1.48
C GLY A 81 -14.48 -4.43 -1.02
N THR A 82 -14.61 -4.61 0.29
CA THR A 82 -15.59 -5.54 0.87
C THR A 82 -16.77 -4.75 1.43
N VAL A 83 -17.98 -5.04 0.95
CA VAL A 83 -19.23 -4.51 1.47
C VAL A 83 -19.86 -5.60 2.35
N ILE A 84 -20.14 -5.27 3.60
CA ILE A 84 -20.84 -6.17 4.52
C ILE A 84 -22.23 -5.63 4.77
N GLN A 85 -23.24 -6.46 4.51
CA GLN A 85 -24.61 -6.24 4.93
C GLN A 85 -24.88 -7.14 6.12
N ASN A 86 -25.33 -6.55 7.21
CA ASN A 86 -25.53 -7.27 8.45
C ASN A 86 -26.89 -6.90 9.03
N SER A 87 -27.77 -7.89 9.11
CA SER A 87 -29.11 -7.75 9.70
C SER A 87 -29.20 -8.34 11.11
N LEU A 88 -28.15 -9.01 11.59
CA LEU A 88 -28.10 -9.64 12.92
C LEU A 88 -27.56 -8.69 14.00
N ASN A 89 -28.09 -8.81 15.22
CA ASN A 89 -27.59 -8.06 16.38
C ASN A 89 -26.32 -8.67 16.97
N GLY A 90 -25.50 -7.85 17.64
CA GLY A 90 -24.36 -8.31 18.43
C GLY A 90 -23.19 -8.87 17.61
N GLN A 91 -23.11 -8.53 16.32
CA GLN A 91 -22.06 -9.02 15.44
C GLN A 91 -20.82 -8.11 15.54
N ARG A 92 -19.67 -8.69 15.85
CA ARG A 92 -18.39 -7.98 15.85
C ARG A 92 -17.78 -8.04 14.46
N ILE A 93 -17.85 -6.93 13.73
CA ILE A 93 -17.26 -6.80 12.40
C ILE A 93 -15.91 -6.09 12.53
N GLU A 94 -14.85 -6.73 12.06
CA GLU A 94 -13.49 -6.19 12.13
C GLU A 94 -12.86 -6.15 10.75
N SER A 95 -12.20 -5.03 10.44
CA SER A 95 -11.39 -4.89 9.23
C SER A 95 -9.96 -4.55 9.66
N SER A 96 -9.00 -5.39 9.26
CA SER A 96 -7.58 -5.18 9.50
C SER A 96 -6.87 -5.08 8.17
N THR A 97 -6.09 -4.01 7.98
CA THR A 97 -5.22 -3.85 6.82
C THR A 97 -3.78 -3.74 7.29
N ILE A 98 -2.96 -4.68 6.85
CA ILE A 98 -1.52 -4.71 7.11
C ILE A 98 -0.80 -4.31 5.84
N ILE A 99 0.05 -3.29 5.95
CA ILE A 99 0.88 -2.80 4.86
C ILE A 99 2.33 -3.06 5.21
N ASN A 100 3.00 -3.90 4.42
CA ASN A 100 4.40 -4.24 4.54
C ASN A 100 5.19 -3.51 3.45
N SER A 101 6.15 -2.67 3.84
CA SER A 101 7.00 -1.95 2.90
C SER A 101 8.46 -2.31 3.11
N THR A 102 9.17 -2.67 2.06
CA THR A 102 10.62 -2.95 2.10
C THR A 102 11.34 -1.97 1.19
N VAL A 103 12.44 -1.41 1.68
CA VAL A 103 13.28 -0.48 0.92
C VAL A 103 14.73 -0.95 0.91
N ASN A 104 15.41 -0.86 -0.24
CA ASN A 104 16.86 -1.06 -0.29
C ASN A 104 17.57 0.22 0.21
N SER A 105 17.94 0.25 1.49
CA SER A 105 18.63 1.39 2.11
C SER A 105 20.16 1.34 1.98
N ILE A 106 20.74 0.21 1.54
CA ILE A 106 22.19 0.02 1.45
C ILE A 106 22.83 0.98 0.45
N GLY A 107 22.19 1.22 -0.71
CA GLY A 107 22.65 2.21 -1.67
C GLY A 107 22.66 3.63 -1.08
N LEU A 108 21.60 4.00 -0.37
CA LEU A 108 21.47 5.31 0.27
C LEU A 108 22.51 5.51 1.38
N LEU A 109 22.73 4.49 2.23
CA LEU A 109 23.73 4.52 3.29
C LEU A 109 25.15 4.71 2.72
N LYS A 110 25.49 4.05 1.62
CA LYS A 110 26.80 4.23 0.96
C LYS A 110 26.97 5.65 0.44
N THR A 111 25.95 6.23 -0.18
CA THR A 111 25.99 7.62 -0.68
C THR A 111 26.12 8.64 0.46
N MET A 112 25.40 8.46 1.57
CA MET A 112 25.52 9.36 2.73
C MET A 112 26.92 9.32 3.34
N ASN A 113 27.50 8.12 3.49
CA ASN A 113 28.88 7.98 3.98
C ASN A 113 29.89 8.61 3.01
N PHE A 114 29.72 8.42 1.70
CA PHE A 114 30.59 9.05 0.71
C PHE A 114 30.51 10.59 0.77
N SER A 115 29.29 11.15 0.82
CA SER A 115 29.11 12.60 0.94
C SER A 115 29.69 13.15 2.23
N ALA A 116 29.54 12.45 3.37
CA ALA A 116 30.13 12.86 4.64
C ALA A 116 31.66 12.90 4.54
N ASN A 117 32.27 11.86 3.97
CA ASN A 117 33.72 11.79 3.77
C ASN A 117 34.24 12.88 2.82
N VAL A 118 33.51 13.20 1.74
CA VAL A 118 33.87 14.28 0.81
C VAL A 118 33.75 15.65 1.50
N SER A 119 32.68 15.90 2.25
CA SER A 119 32.51 17.14 3.02
C SER A 119 33.60 17.31 4.07
N ASP A 120 33.96 16.24 4.79
CA ASP A 120 35.06 16.24 5.78
C ASP A 120 36.41 16.49 5.12
N ALA A 121 36.66 15.89 3.94
CA ALA A 121 37.88 16.12 3.17
C ALA A 121 37.97 17.59 2.72
N ILE A 122 36.91 18.15 2.14
CA ILE A 122 36.87 19.54 1.67
C ILE A 122 37.01 20.52 2.84
N ALA A 123 36.33 20.27 3.97
CA ALA A 123 36.44 21.11 5.16
C ALA A 123 37.87 21.11 5.74
N ARG A 124 38.58 19.98 5.64
CA ARG A 124 39.99 19.87 6.02
C ARG A 124 40.95 20.55 5.05
N THR A 125 40.64 20.60 3.74
CA THR A 125 41.47 21.30 2.74
C THR A 125 41.19 22.80 2.66
N ALA A 126 40.05 23.28 3.19
CA ALA A 126 39.64 24.68 3.18
C ALA A 126 39.84 25.43 4.52
N GLY A 127 40.26 24.73 5.59
CA GLY A 127 40.79 25.34 6.82
C GLY A 127 42.28 25.69 6.65
N PRO A 128 42.78 26.75 7.31
CA PRO A 128 44.04 27.45 6.99
C PRO A 128 45.31 26.61 7.02
#